data_AF-A0A7V1RBQ4-F1
#
_entry.id   AF-A0A7V1RBQ4-F1
#
_cell.length_a   1.000
_cell.length_b   1.000
_cell.length_c   1.000
_cell.angle_alpha   90.00
_cell.angle_beta   90.00
_cell.angle_gamma   90.00
#
_symmetry.space_group_name_H-M   'P 1'
#
loop_
_entity.id
_entity.type
_entity.pdbx_description
1 polymer ?
#
loop_
_entity_poly.entity_id
_entity_poly.type
_entity_poly.pdbx_seq_one_letter_code
_entity_poly.pdbx_strand_id
1 'polypeptide(L)' 'MRDFEQQIRVLLQFQGMEEPVEVSVPWSVLRYLDTHAERSIAADGTVIYRQPRTARPAAACRPVLRERALAVA' A
#
# COMPACT_ATOMS: atom_id res chain seq x y z
N MET A 1 -21.34 18.06 -3.68
CA MET A 1 -21.50 16.73 -3.07
C MET A 1 -20.20 16.40 -2.37
N ARG A 2 -20.21 16.09 -1.07
CA ARG A 2 -19.05 15.43 -0.46
C ARG A 2 -19.16 13.97 -0.86
N ASP A 3 -18.51 13.59 -1.95
CA ASP A 3 -18.36 12.19 -2.30
C ASP A 3 -17.66 11.51 -1.13
N PHE A 4 -18.42 10.77 -0.33
CA PHE A 4 -17.84 9.78 0.56
C PHE A 4 -17.11 8.81 -0.35
N GLU A 5 -15.79 8.94 -0.46
CA GLU A 5 -14.98 7.93 -1.15
C GLU A 5 -15.25 6.60 -0.45
N GLN A 6 -16.07 5.76 -1.10
CA GLN A 6 -16.33 4.41 -0.62
C GLN A 6 -14.99 3.72 -0.46
N GLN A 7 -14.72 3.27 0.77
CA GLN A 7 -13.52 2.53 1.09
C GLN A 7 -13.78 1.04 0.93
N ILE A 8 -12.81 0.35 0.36
CA ILE A 8 -12.80 -1.10 0.15
C ILE A 8 -11.58 -1.67 0.85
N ARG A 9 -11.76 -2.85 1.45
CA ARG A 9 -10.66 -3.61 2.05
C ARG A 9 -9.95 -4.42 0.98
N VAL A 10 -8.63 -4.34 0.97
CA VAL A 10 -7.76 -5.08 0.05
C VAL A 10 -6.57 -5.65 0.80
N LEU A 11 -6.02 -6.75 0.30
CA LEU A 11 -4.75 -7.29 0.78
C LEU A 11 -3.59 -6.77 -0.08
N LEU A 12 -2.60 -6.15 0.56
CA LEU A 12 -1.37 -5.69 -0.07
C LEU A 12 -0.18 -6.51 0.44
N GLN A 13 0.62 -7.06 -0.46
CA GLN A 13 1.87 -7.72 -0.10
C GLN A 13 3.06 -6.90 -0.61
N PHE A 14 3.83 -6.37 0.33
CA PHE A 14 5.06 -5.64 0.04
C PHE A 14 6.25 -6.60 -0.14
N GLN A 15 7.28 -6.15 -0.85
CA GLN A 15 8.51 -6.93 -0.99
C GLN A 15 9.20 -7.09 0.36
N GLY A 16 9.58 -8.33 0.69
CA GLY A 16 10.21 -8.67 1.96
C GLY A 16 9.24 -8.96 3.11
N MET A 17 7.93 -8.92 2.88
CA MET A 17 6.92 -9.38 3.84
C MET A 17 6.43 -10.79 3.52
N GLU A 18 6.45 -11.66 4.53
CA GLU A 18 5.90 -13.01 4.42
C GLU A 18 4.37 -12.98 4.32
N GLU A 19 3.73 -12.11 5.10
CA GLU A 19 2.27 -11.99 5.17
C GLU A 19 1.74 -10.73 4.47
N PRO A 20 0.61 -10.82 3.74
CA PRO A 20 -0.08 -9.65 3.21
C PRO A 20 -0.76 -8.84 4.33
N VAL A 21 -0.87 -7.53 4.12
CA VAL A 21 -1.51 -6.59 5.04
C VAL A 21 -2.89 -6.21 4.51
N GLU A 22 -3.91 -6.29 5.38
CA GLU A 22 -5.24 -5.77 5.06
C GLU A 22 -5.29 -4.25 5.27
N VAL A 23 -5.66 -3.51 4.23
CA VAL A 23 -5.82 -2.05 4.27
C VAL A 23 -7.14 -1.63 3.67
N SER A 24 -7.73 -0.57 4.21
CA SER A 24 -8.89 0.10 3.60
C SER A 24 -8.41 1.21 2.68
N VAL A 25 -8.77 1.13 1.40
CA VAL A 25 -8.39 2.11 0.38
C VAL A 25 -9.62 2.69 -0.31
N PRO A 26 -9.57 3.94 -0.79
CA PRO A 26 -10.60 4.48 -1.66
C PRO A 26 -10.77 3.67 -2.95
N TRP A 27 -11.99 3.68 -3.52
CA TRP A 27 -12.26 3.04 -4.82
C TRP A 27 -11.37 3.55 -5.97
N SER A 28 -10.97 4.82 -5.91
CA SER A 28 -10.01 5.44 -6.85
C SER A 28 -8.65 4.74 -6.81
N VAL A 29 -8.17 4.39 -5.61
CA VAL A 29 -6.92 3.67 -5.39
C VAL A 29 -7.02 2.21 -5.84
N LEU A 30 -8.19 1.57 -5.69
CA LEU A 30 -8.39 0.22 -6.22
C LEU A 30 -8.16 0.16 -7.73
N ARG A 31 -8.71 1.12 -8.50
CA ARG A 31 -8.49 1.21 -9.96
C ARG A 31 -7.01 1.38 -10.32
N TYR A 32 -6.29 2.16 -9.53
CA TYR A 32 -4.84 2.31 -9.69
C TYR A 32 -4.12 0.97 -9.46
N LEU A 33 -4.47 0.25 -8.38
CA LEU A 33 -3.88 -1.06 -8.08
C LEU A 33 -4.16 -2.09 -9.17
N ASP A 34 -5.39 -2.18 -9.68
CA ASP A 34 -5.73 -3.12 -10.77
C ASP A 34 -4.93 -2.84 -12.06
N THR A 35 -4.49 -1.60 -12.28
CA THR A 35 -3.74 -1.20 -13.48
C THR A 35 -2.22 -1.37 -13.32
N HIS A 36 -1.71 -1.14 -12.11
CA HIS A 36 -0.27 -0.97 -11.88
C HIS A 36 0.35 -2.00 -10.92
N ALA A 37 -0.45 -2.82 -10.23
CA ALA A 37 0.05 -3.85 -9.34
C ALA A 37 -0.04 -5.24 -9.99
N GLU A 38 0.83 -6.15 -9.56
CA GLU A 38 0.66 -7.58 -9.82
C GLU A 38 -0.47 -8.11 -8.94
N ARG A 39 -1.27 -9.05 -9.46
CA ARG A 39 -2.40 -9.62 -8.73
C ARG A 39 -2.26 -11.13 -8.59
N SER A 40 -2.50 -11.64 -7.39
CA SER A 40 -2.64 -13.08 -7.12
C SER A 40 -3.94 -13.36 -6.39
N ILE A 41 -4.52 -14.53 -6.63
CA ILE A 41 -5.75 -14.99 -5.98
C ILE A 41 -5.35 -16.12 -5.03
N ALA A 42 -5.65 -15.95 -3.75
CA ALA A 42 -5.44 -16.97 -2.73
C ALA A 42 -6.50 -18.09 -2.86
N ALA A 43 -6.27 -19.22 -2.19
CA ALA A 43 -7.12 -20.41 -2.32
C ALA A 43 -8.57 -20.20 -1.84
N ASP A 44 -8.79 -19.22 -0.97
CA ASP A 44 -10.09 -18.76 -0.46
C ASP A 44 -10.79 -17.77 -1.41
N GLY A 45 -10.18 -17.44 -2.55
CA GLY A 45 -10.66 -16.45 -3.50
C GLY A 45 -10.23 -15.01 -3.19
N THR A 46 -9.45 -14.79 -2.12
CA THR A 46 -9.02 -13.46 -1.73
C THR A 46 -7.99 -12.89 -2.73
N VAL A 47 -8.15 -11.62 -3.07
CA VAL A 47 -7.26 -10.91 -4.01
C VAL A 47 -6.14 -10.23 -3.25
N ILE A 48 -4.90 -10.54 -3.64
CA ILE A 48 -3.68 -9.95 -3.09
C ILE A 48 -3.00 -9.14 -4.19
N TYR A 49 -2.80 -7.84 -3.94
CA TYR A 49 -2.02 -6.96 -4.81
C TYR A 49 -0.56 -6.90 -4.36
N ARG A 50 0.35 -6.92 -5.32
CA ARG A 50 1.80 -6.94 -5.13
C ARG A 50 2.45 -5.83 -5.94
N GLN A 51 3.49 -5.23 -5.37
CA GLN A 51 4.31 -4.29 -6.13
C GLN A 51 5.01 -5.02 -7.29
N PRO A 52 4.95 -4.52 -8.53
CA PRO A 52 5.60 -5.17 -9.66
C PRO A 52 7.10 -5.34 -9.43
N ARG A 53 7.65 -6.51 -9.76
CA ARG A 53 9.09 -6.78 -9.56
C ARG A 53 10.00 -5.84 -10.37
N THR A 54 9.49 -5.29 -11.47
CA THR A 54 10.20 -4.35 -12.35
C THR A 54 10.00 -2.89 -11.97
N ALA A 55 9.12 -2.59 -11.01
CA ALA A 55 8.97 -1.23 -10.51
C ALA A 55 10.24 -0.88 -9.72
N ARG A 56 11.18 -0.21 -10.40
CA ARG A 56 12.34 0.43 -9.77
C ARG A 56 11.79 1.17 -8.54
N PRO A 57 12.25 0.87 -7.31
CA PRO A 57 11.70 1.49 -6.12
C PRO A 57 11.80 3.00 -6.33
N ALA A 58 10.66 3.68 -6.42
CA ALA A 58 10.65 5.13 -6.31
C ALA A 58 11.32 5.41 -4.97
N ALA A 59 12.44 6.14 -5.01
CA ALA A 59 13.32 6.36 -3.87
C ALA A 59 12.46 6.54 -2.63
N ALA A 60 12.59 5.60 -1.69
CA ALA A 60 11.72 5.49 -0.53
C ALA A 60 11.44 6.89 0.01
N CYS A 61 10.16 7.26 0.15
CA CYS A 61 9.76 8.41 0.94
C CYS A 61 10.42 8.24 2.30
N ARG A 62 11.58 8.88 2.48
CA ARG A 62 12.28 8.88 3.77
C ARG A 62 11.25 9.46 4.74
N PRO A 63 10.85 8.73 5.80
CA PRO A 63 10.19 9.39 6.90
C PRO A 63 11.15 10.49 7.33
N VAL A 64 10.73 11.74 7.22
CA VAL A 64 11.46 12.85 7.81
C VAL A 64 11.38 12.60 9.30
N LEU A 65 12.37 11.89 9.83
CA LEU A 65 12.68 11.85 11.24
C LEU A 65 12.95 13.31 11.60
N ARG A 66 11.90 14.00 12.05
CA ARG A 66 12.02 15.23 12.82
C ARG A 66 12.71 14.81 14.11
N GLU A 67 14.05 14.77 14.08
CA GLU A 67 14.87 14.87 15.28
C GLU A 67 14.46 16.20 15.94
N ARG A 68 13.50 16.12 16.87
CA ARG A 68 13.36 17.17 17.89
C ARG A 68 14.61 17.09 18.73
N ALA A 69 15.52 18.01 18.43
CA ALA A 69 16.78 18.22 19.12
C ALA A 69 16.59 18.08 20.64
N LEU A 70 17.44 17.25 21.21
CA LEU A 70 17.78 17.22 22.62
C LEU A 70 18.25 18.64 23.00
N ALA A 71 17.38 19.46 23.60
CA ALA A 71 17.81 20.68 24.27
C ALA A 71 18.21 20.27 25.69
N VAL A 72 19.51 20.03 25.85
CA VAL A 72 20.20 20.12 27.13
C VAL A 72 20.06 21.56 27.63
N ALA A 73 19.52 21.73 28.83
CA ALA A 73 19.71 22.89 29.69
C ALA A 73 19.83 22.40 31.13
#